data_AF-A0A085Z939-F1
#
_entry.id   AF-A0A085Z939-F1
#
_cell.length_a   1.000
_cell.length_b   1.000
_cell.length_c   1.000
_cell.angle_alpha   90.00
_cell.angle_beta   90.00
_cell.angle_gamma   90.00
#
_symmetry.space_group_name_H-M   'P 1'
#
loop_
_entity.id
_entity.type
_entity.pdbx_description
1 polymer ?
#
loop_
_entity_poly.entity_id
_entity_poly.type
_entity_poly.pdbx_seq_one_letter_code
_entity_poly.pdbx_strand_id
1 'polypeptide(L)'
;MSNSETFSNWENLVKKQLKTEDIYTILKKENLEGIDVKPFYNSVEKSTPNLPKVEESTHLVANYHESLEDDVFAFLLNENVENLVGKTVFVNNKDLAEHISPQDEDQYFSLIDVFDEKNIEINDQLVKELLAKDFKRNICVDISLHQNAGAAIYQQLGIALAKTKELIEIYGEEIINKLIFRIAVGGNYFFEMAKIRAFKLVFNQLSKEYDLDHIPYIFAETSLRNKAISDNENNLIRSTLELASAMIGGADAVYSNNYLVGKSTDNSEEISFKQQIVLAYESIINVFEDGSNGSYYIENITNQIAEKSWKLFVEIEENGGYLELLKQGIIQKKIYDQAVEEQKWVEEGKIKLIGVNLYPKLEVKKSIEELYNPKEIKAVRWAEMFE
;
A
#
# COMPACT_ATOMS: atom_id res chain seq x y z
N MET A 1 19.03 -9.88 34.82
CA MET A 1 17.61 -10.23 35.03
C MET A 1 17.18 -11.08 33.86
N SER A 2 16.46 -12.18 34.09
CA SER A 2 15.90 -12.96 32.99
C SER A 2 14.76 -12.17 32.31
N ASN A 3 14.42 -12.51 31.05
CA ASN A 3 13.28 -11.90 30.36
C ASN A 3 11.96 -12.08 31.13
N SER A 4 11.82 -13.19 31.87
CA SER A 4 10.66 -13.49 32.72
C SER A 4 10.56 -12.58 33.94
N GLU A 5 11.68 -12.32 34.61
CA GLU A 5 11.75 -11.43 35.78
C GLU A 5 11.43 -9.98 35.37
N THR A 6 11.93 -9.57 34.21
CA THR A 6 11.69 -8.23 33.65
C THR A 6 10.21 -8.03 33.31
N PHE A 7 9.57 -9.04 32.69
CA PHE A 7 8.15 -9.00 32.36
C PHE A 7 7.26 -8.91 33.60
N SER A 8 7.50 -9.76 34.61
CA SER A 8 6.70 -9.77 35.83
C SER A 8 6.85 -8.46 36.63
N ASN A 9 8.07 -7.89 36.68
CA ASN A 9 8.30 -6.60 37.31
C ASN A 9 7.55 -5.46 36.61
N TRP A 10 7.58 -5.44 35.28
CA TRP A 10 6.81 -4.48 34.48
C TRP A 10 5.31 -4.62 34.74
N GLU A 11 4.77 -5.84 34.68
CA GLU A 11 3.34 -6.11 34.86
C GLU A 11 2.86 -5.65 36.25
N ASN A 12 3.62 -5.96 37.31
CA ASN A 12 3.31 -5.53 38.67
C ASN A 12 3.34 -4.01 38.83
N LEU A 13 4.30 -3.33 38.19
CA LEU A 13 4.38 -1.87 38.20
C LEU A 13 3.16 -1.25 37.51
N VAL A 14 2.78 -1.76 36.34
CA VAL A 14 1.65 -1.26 35.57
C VAL A 14 0.32 -1.50 36.29
N LYS A 15 0.11 -2.70 36.87
CA LYS A 15 -1.06 -3.01 37.72
C LYS A 15 -1.22 -1.98 38.83
N LYS A 16 -0.13 -1.68 39.53
CA LYS A 16 -0.09 -0.68 40.61
C LYS A 16 -0.40 0.73 40.11
N GLN A 17 0.14 1.14 38.96
CA GLN A 17 -0.06 2.48 38.41
C GLN A 17 -1.49 2.69 37.88
N LEU A 18 -2.03 1.71 37.15
CA LEU A 18 -3.37 1.74 36.60
C LEU A 18 -4.46 1.37 37.62
N LYS A 19 -4.07 0.89 38.81
CA LYS A 19 -4.98 0.43 39.87
C LYS A 19 -5.97 -0.63 39.38
N THR A 20 -5.48 -1.56 38.56
CA THR A 20 -6.25 -2.69 38.02
C THR A 20 -5.43 -3.98 38.12
N GLU A 21 -6.11 -5.11 38.30
CA GLU A 21 -5.50 -6.45 38.20
C GLU A 21 -5.45 -6.94 36.75
N ASP A 22 -6.33 -6.42 35.89
CA ASP A 22 -6.36 -6.73 34.46
C ASP A 22 -5.90 -5.50 33.67
N ILE A 23 -4.60 -5.44 33.40
CA ILE A 23 -4.00 -4.35 32.62
C ILE A 23 -4.28 -4.51 31.12
N TYR A 24 -4.60 -5.71 30.64
CA TYR A 24 -4.73 -6.00 29.22
C TYR A 24 -6.03 -5.44 28.65
N THR A 25 -7.11 -5.42 29.44
CA THR A 25 -8.35 -4.72 29.05
C THR A 25 -8.17 -3.22 28.83
N ILE A 26 -7.19 -2.59 29.49
CA ILE A 26 -6.90 -1.15 29.35
C ILE A 26 -5.89 -0.87 28.24
N LEU A 27 -4.85 -1.71 28.15
CA LEU A 27 -3.72 -1.45 27.25
C LEU A 27 -3.87 -2.06 25.86
N LYS A 28 -4.82 -2.99 25.67
CA LYS A 28 -5.13 -3.51 24.35
C LYS A 28 -5.94 -2.48 23.58
N LYS A 29 -5.47 -2.16 22.37
CA LYS A 29 -6.19 -1.31 21.43
C LYS A 29 -6.82 -2.18 20.36
N GLU A 30 -8.14 -2.06 20.21
CA GLU A 30 -8.84 -2.69 19.09
C GLU A 30 -8.36 -2.12 17.76
N ASN A 31 -8.33 -2.96 16.73
CA ASN A 31 -8.08 -2.57 15.35
C ASN A 31 -8.91 -3.45 14.41
N LEU A 32 -9.23 -2.90 13.25
CA LEU A 32 -10.05 -3.57 12.24
C LEU A 32 -9.29 -4.62 11.42
N GLU A 33 -7.97 -4.72 11.58
CA GLU A 33 -7.14 -5.75 10.94
C GLU A 33 -7.22 -7.10 11.68
N GLY A 34 -7.76 -7.08 12.91
CA GLY A 34 -7.77 -8.23 13.81
C GLY A 34 -6.36 -8.71 14.17
N ILE A 35 -5.39 -7.79 14.22
CA ILE A 35 -4.00 -8.03 14.61
C ILE A 35 -3.89 -7.85 16.12
N ASP A 36 -3.29 -8.80 16.83
CA ASP A 36 -3.10 -8.66 18.26
C ASP A 36 -1.84 -7.84 18.54
N VAL A 37 -2.02 -6.60 19.02
CA VAL A 37 -0.92 -5.73 19.45
C VAL A 37 -0.75 -5.89 20.96
N LYS A 38 0.38 -6.46 21.36
CA LYS A 38 0.71 -6.67 22.77
C LYS A 38 1.11 -5.34 23.41
N PRO A 39 0.75 -5.09 24.68
CA PRO A 39 1.19 -3.89 25.39
C PRO A 39 2.69 -3.90 25.71
N PHE A 40 3.33 -5.06 25.64
CA PHE A 40 4.75 -5.23 25.89
C PHE A 40 5.32 -6.37 25.05
N TYR A 41 6.53 -6.14 24.52
CA TYR A 41 7.29 -7.09 23.73
C TYR A 41 8.68 -7.25 24.36
N ASN A 42 9.15 -8.48 24.55
CA ASN A 42 10.46 -8.78 25.16
C ASN A 42 11.37 -9.67 24.30
N SER A 43 10.87 -10.14 23.16
CA SER A 43 11.61 -10.94 22.20
C SER A 43 10.91 -10.97 20.85
N VAL A 44 11.67 -11.21 19.80
CA VAL A 44 11.12 -11.65 18.51
C VAL A 44 10.85 -13.15 18.61
N GLU A 45 9.57 -13.54 18.63
CA GLU A 45 9.19 -14.98 18.67
C GLU A 45 9.52 -15.68 17.34
N LYS A 46 9.30 -14.99 16.22
CA LYS A 46 9.53 -15.49 14.86
C LYS A 46 10.20 -14.40 14.02
N SER A 47 11.51 -14.50 13.84
CA SER A 47 12.24 -13.54 13.00
C SER A 47 11.87 -13.74 11.55
N THR A 48 11.54 -12.66 10.85
CA THR A 48 11.35 -12.70 9.40
C THR A 48 12.70 -12.59 8.68
N PRO A 49 12.89 -13.28 7.54
CA PRO A 49 14.07 -13.06 6.72
C PRO A 49 14.05 -11.63 6.17
N ASN A 50 15.22 -11.00 6.09
CA ASN A 50 15.34 -9.73 5.40
C ASN A 50 15.31 -9.97 3.88
N LEU A 51 14.29 -9.45 3.20
CA LEU A 51 14.17 -9.49 1.75
C LEU A 51 14.51 -8.10 1.21
N PRO A 52 15.61 -7.94 0.43
CA PRO A 52 16.08 -6.64 0.00
C PRO A 52 15.09 -5.93 -0.93
N LYS A 53 15.40 -4.69 -1.28
CA LYS A 53 14.77 -4.00 -2.42
C LYS A 53 15.29 -4.62 -3.73
N VAL A 54 14.50 -4.51 -4.80
CA VAL A 54 14.97 -4.83 -6.16
C VAL A 54 15.92 -3.74 -6.64
N GLU A 55 15.63 -2.48 -6.33
CA GLU A 55 16.49 -1.33 -6.66
C GLU A 55 17.42 -0.97 -5.49
N GLU A 56 18.67 -0.59 -5.81
CA GLU A 56 19.63 -0.14 -4.80
C GLU A 56 19.13 1.13 -4.09
N SER A 57 18.64 2.09 -4.87
CA SER A 57 18.08 3.35 -4.38
C SER A 57 16.58 3.41 -4.65
N THR A 58 15.82 3.92 -3.70
CA THR A 58 14.38 4.13 -3.89
C THR A 58 14.15 5.22 -4.93
N HIS A 59 13.40 4.92 -5.98
CA HIS A 59 12.97 5.89 -6.97
C HIS A 59 12.00 6.90 -6.34
N LEU A 60 12.38 8.19 -6.31
CA LEU A 60 11.53 9.28 -5.86
C LEU A 60 10.77 9.83 -7.06
N VAL A 61 9.48 9.52 -7.17
CA VAL A 61 8.71 9.72 -8.40
C VAL A 61 7.97 11.04 -8.35
N ALA A 62 8.15 11.87 -9.38
CA ALA A 62 7.37 13.10 -9.61
C ALA A 62 6.45 12.94 -10.82
N ASN A 63 5.39 13.75 -10.91
CA ASN A 63 4.75 13.97 -12.21
C ASN A 63 5.72 14.71 -13.14
N TYR A 64 5.69 14.38 -14.42
CA TYR A 64 6.53 15.09 -15.39
C TYR A 64 6.09 16.54 -15.56
N HIS A 65 7.10 17.42 -15.49
CA HIS A 65 7.06 18.82 -15.89
C HIS A 65 8.41 19.14 -16.52
N GLU A 66 8.43 19.86 -17.64
CA GLU A 66 9.67 20.21 -18.36
C GLU A 66 10.69 20.91 -17.43
N SER A 67 10.22 21.73 -16.50
CA SER A 67 11.08 22.43 -15.54
C SER A 67 11.77 21.53 -14.51
N LEU A 68 11.34 20.28 -14.36
CA LEU A 68 11.90 19.32 -13.41
C LEU A 68 12.86 18.31 -14.08
N GLU A 69 13.00 18.36 -15.41
CA GLU A 69 13.73 17.36 -16.18
C GLU A 69 15.20 17.22 -15.73
N ASP A 70 15.88 18.32 -15.42
CA ASP A 70 17.28 18.28 -14.98
C ASP A 70 17.44 17.77 -13.53
N ASP A 71 16.42 17.96 -12.68
CA ASP A 71 16.51 17.75 -11.23
C ASP A 71 15.90 16.42 -10.76
N VAL A 72 15.07 15.78 -11.58
CA VAL A 72 14.33 14.57 -11.23
C VAL A 72 14.75 13.39 -12.10
N PHE A 73 14.98 12.25 -11.46
CA PHE A 73 15.41 11.02 -12.13
C PHE A 73 14.27 10.05 -12.43
N ALA A 74 13.15 10.13 -11.69
CA ALA A 74 12.02 9.22 -11.87
C ALA A 74 10.71 9.99 -12.09
N PHE A 75 10.03 9.69 -13.20
CA PHE A 75 8.80 10.36 -13.61
C PHE A 75 7.62 9.40 -13.73
N LEU A 76 6.45 9.88 -13.30
CA LEU A 76 5.15 9.33 -13.65
C LEU A 76 4.61 10.08 -14.86
N LEU A 77 4.43 9.38 -15.97
CA LEU A 77 3.90 9.96 -17.20
C LEU A 77 2.40 9.70 -17.34
N ASN A 78 1.67 10.78 -17.57
CA ASN A 78 0.25 10.77 -17.91
C ASN A 78 0.01 11.13 -19.39
N GLU A 79 1.02 11.69 -20.06
CA GLU A 79 1.03 12.08 -21.46
C GLU A 79 2.36 11.69 -22.12
N ASN A 80 2.42 11.76 -23.46
CA ASN A 80 3.61 11.36 -24.21
C ASN A 80 4.65 12.47 -24.17
N VAL A 81 5.85 12.11 -23.75
CA VAL A 81 7.00 13.00 -23.64
C VAL A 81 8.12 12.41 -24.50
N GLU A 82 8.57 13.16 -25.49
CA GLU A 82 9.68 12.77 -26.35
C GLU A 82 11.01 13.24 -25.73
N ASN A 83 12.08 12.47 -25.95
CA ASN A 83 13.47 12.83 -25.60
C ASN A 83 13.80 12.89 -24.10
N LEU A 84 13.15 12.11 -23.25
CA LEU A 84 13.72 11.80 -21.94
C LEU A 84 15.04 11.03 -22.14
N VAL A 85 16.04 11.34 -21.32
CA VAL A 85 17.37 10.71 -21.38
C VAL A 85 17.86 10.42 -19.97
N GLY A 86 18.23 9.15 -19.73
CA GLY A 86 18.75 8.67 -18.46
C GLY A 86 17.73 8.71 -17.32
N LYS A 87 16.44 8.49 -17.62
CA LYS A 87 15.34 8.57 -16.66
C LYS A 87 14.71 7.21 -16.37
N THR A 88 14.16 7.08 -15.17
CA THR A 88 13.22 6.03 -14.81
C THR A 88 11.80 6.52 -15.07
N VAL A 89 11.04 5.81 -15.90
CA VAL A 89 9.73 6.23 -16.38
C VAL A 89 8.67 5.22 -15.96
N PHE A 90 7.67 5.69 -15.22
CA PHE A 90 6.46 4.95 -14.88
C PHE A 90 5.31 5.40 -15.77
N VAL A 91 4.72 4.44 -16.49
CA VAL A 91 3.62 4.69 -17.44
C VAL A 91 2.32 4.22 -16.81
N ASN A 92 1.38 5.14 -16.58
CA ASN A 92 0.11 4.83 -15.91
C ASN A 92 -1.11 4.90 -16.84
N ASN A 93 -0.89 5.11 -18.13
CA ASN A 93 -1.96 5.27 -19.11
C ASN A 93 -1.78 4.27 -20.27
N LYS A 94 -2.83 3.50 -20.56
CA LYS A 94 -2.86 2.53 -21.67
C LYS A 94 -2.57 3.19 -23.01
N ASP A 95 -3.27 4.27 -23.32
CA ASP A 95 -3.13 4.97 -24.62
C ASP A 95 -1.70 5.47 -24.79
N LEU A 96 -1.09 5.90 -23.68
CA LEU A 96 0.30 6.33 -23.66
C LEU A 96 1.27 5.17 -23.91
N ALA A 97 1.06 4.02 -23.25
CA ALA A 97 1.93 2.85 -23.41
C ALA A 97 2.02 2.37 -24.86
N GLU A 98 0.94 2.49 -25.64
CA GLU A 98 0.93 2.15 -27.08
C GLU A 98 1.92 3.00 -27.88
N HIS A 99 2.06 4.28 -27.55
CA HIS A 99 2.85 5.27 -28.29
C HIS A 99 4.28 5.47 -27.77
N ILE A 100 4.58 5.02 -26.55
CA ILE A 100 5.94 5.06 -26.02
C ILE A 100 6.84 4.08 -26.78
N SER A 101 7.96 4.59 -27.26
CA SER A 101 9.09 3.83 -27.78
C SER A 101 10.25 3.98 -26.81
N PRO A 102 10.56 2.94 -26.00
CA PRO A 102 11.68 2.98 -25.07
C PRO A 102 12.99 3.37 -25.75
N GLN A 103 13.75 4.27 -25.11
CA GLN A 103 15.12 4.59 -25.51
C GLN A 103 16.10 3.70 -24.73
N ASP A 104 17.24 3.35 -25.33
CA ASP A 104 18.22 2.40 -24.77
C ASP A 104 18.80 2.84 -23.40
N GLU A 105 18.78 4.14 -23.08
CA GLU A 105 19.34 4.70 -21.85
C GLU A 105 18.33 4.84 -20.70
N ASP A 106 17.04 4.63 -20.96
CA ASP A 106 15.94 4.84 -20.01
C ASP A 106 15.39 3.53 -19.44
N GLN A 107 14.82 3.58 -18.24
CA GLN A 107 14.16 2.44 -17.61
C GLN A 107 12.64 2.64 -17.57
N TYR A 108 11.89 1.79 -18.27
CA TYR A 108 10.43 1.89 -18.31
C TYR A 108 9.75 0.84 -17.44
N PHE A 109 8.71 1.26 -16.73
CA PHE A 109 7.84 0.44 -15.90
C PHE A 109 6.38 0.76 -16.22
N SER A 110 5.54 -0.26 -16.36
CA SER A 110 4.10 -0.09 -16.58
C SER A 110 3.33 -0.20 -15.25
N LEU A 111 2.61 0.85 -14.88
CA LEU A 111 1.65 0.86 -13.77
C LEU A 111 0.22 0.52 -14.23
N ILE A 112 0.08 -0.08 -15.41
CA ILE A 112 -1.22 -0.42 -16.01
C ILE A 112 -1.68 -1.79 -15.51
N ASP A 113 -2.83 -1.82 -14.87
CA ASP A 113 -3.51 -3.05 -14.46
C ASP A 113 -4.22 -3.70 -15.65
N VAL A 114 -4.06 -5.02 -15.78
CA VAL A 114 -4.65 -5.84 -16.85
C VAL A 114 -5.96 -6.49 -16.44
N PHE A 115 -6.32 -6.43 -15.15
CA PHE A 115 -7.60 -6.89 -14.63
C PHE A 115 -8.68 -5.83 -14.88
N ASP A 116 -9.65 -6.15 -15.73
CA ASP A 116 -10.84 -5.34 -15.91
C ASP A 116 -11.91 -5.79 -14.91
N GLU A 117 -11.94 -5.17 -13.73
CA GLU A 117 -12.92 -5.51 -12.69
C GLU A 117 -14.37 -5.25 -13.10
N LYS A 118 -14.61 -4.38 -14.11
CA LYS A 118 -15.97 -4.08 -14.59
C LYS A 118 -16.49 -5.18 -15.50
N ASN A 119 -15.63 -5.68 -16.39
CA ASN A 119 -15.96 -6.77 -17.30
C ASN A 119 -15.65 -8.16 -16.70
N ILE A 120 -14.99 -8.20 -15.54
CA ILE A 120 -14.62 -9.41 -14.79
C ILE A 120 -13.77 -10.34 -15.67
N GLU A 121 -12.72 -9.78 -16.26
CA GLU A 121 -11.78 -10.52 -17.11
C GLU A 121 -10.37 -9.95 -16.99
N ILE A 122 -9.39 -10.73 -17.46
CA ILE A 122 -8.05 -10.22 -17.77
C ILE A 122 -8.04 -9.82 -19.24
N ASN A 123 -7.63 -8.59 -19.53
CA ASN A 123 -7.56 -8.09 -20.89
C ASN A 123 -6.35 -8.69 -21.64
N ASP A 124 -6.57 -9.82 -22.30
CA ASP A 124 -5.52 -10.58 -22.99
C ASP A 124 -4.81 -9.79 -24.10
N GLN A 125 -5.55 -8.94 -24.81
CA GLN A 125 -4.96 -8.06 -25.82
C GLN A 125 -3.97 -7.08 -25.17
N LEU A 126 -4.38 -6.44 -24.07
CA LEU A 126 -3.52 -5.51 -23.33
C LEU A 126 -2.28 -6.20 -22.75
N VAL A 127 -2.42 -7.42 -22.24
CA VAL A 127 -1.27 -8.22 -21.76
C VAL A 127 -0.24 -8.40 -22.88
N LYS A 128 -0.69 -8.81 -24.08
CA LYS A 128 0.20 -9.00 -25.24
C LYS A 128 0.86 -7.70 -25.70
N GLU A 129 0.10 -6.61 -25.74
CA GLU A 129 0.60 -5.27 -26.09
C GLU A 129 1.69 -4.82 -25.12
N LEU A 130 1.46 -4.96 -23.82
CA LEU A 130 2.41 -4.59 -22.78
C LEU A 130 3.65 -5.49 -22.79
N LEU A 131 3.51 -6.81 -22.94
CA LEU A 131 4.64 -7.74 -22.99
C LEU A 131 5.52 -7.57 -24.24
N ALA A 132 4.99 -6.99 -25.32
CA ALA A 132 5.75 -6.66 -26.52
C ALA A 132 6.63 -5.40 -26.34
N LYS A 133 6.41 -4.60 -25.28
CA LYS A 133 7.22 -3.43 -24.97
C LYS A 133 8.49 -3.83 -24.22
N ASP A 134 9.58 -3.11 -24.50
CA ASP A 134 10.85 -3.28 -23.82
C ASP A 134 10.85 -2.54 -22.47
N PHE A 135 9.97 -2.96 -21.56
CA PHE A 135 9.88 -2.45 -20.20
C PHE A 135 10.59 -3.41 -19.24
N LYS A 136 11.17 -2.85 -18.17
CA LYS A 136 11.77 -3.62 -17.07
C LYS A 136 10.71 -4.43 -16.33
N ARG A 137 9.51 -3.86 -16.18
CA ARG A 137 8.27 -4.53 -15.72
C ARG A 137 7.10 -4.06 -16.57
N ASN A 138 6.33 -5.01 -17.11
CA ASN A 138 5.34 -4.77 -18.14
C ASN A 138 3.90 -4.71 -17.61
N ILE A 139 3.61 -5.37 -16.49
CA ILE A 139 2.25 -5.56 -16.01
C ILE A 139 2.16 -5.13 -14.55
N CYS A 140 1.20 -4.27 -14.23
CA CYS A 140 0.93 -3.88 -12.86
C CYS A 140 -0.15 -4.77 -12.26
N VAL A 141 0.09 -5.27 -11.05
CA VAL A 141 -0.97 -5.72 -10.16
C VAL A 141 -1.29 -4.56 -9.23
N ASP A 142 -2.35 -3.82 -9.57
CA ASP A 142 -2.78 -2.68 -8.77
C ASP A 142 -3.68 -3.14 -7.62
N ILE A 143 -3.28 -2.80 -6.39
CA ILE A 143 -4.08 -2.96 -5.17
C ILE A 143 -4.30 -1.64 -4.42
N SER A 144 -3.90 -0.51 -5.01
CA SER A 144 -4.16 0.83 -4.48
C SER A 144 -5.65 1.12 -4.45
N LEU A 145 -6.42 0.66 -5.45
CA LEU A 145 -7.87 0.79 -5.50
C LEU A 145 -8.52 0.06 -4.32
N HIS A 146 -8.15 -1.19 -4.03
CA HIS A 146 -8.72 -1.94 -2.92
C HIS A 146 -8.46 -1.25 -1.58
N GLN A 147 -7.25 -0.73 -1.38
CA GLN A 147 -6.94 0.06 -0.18
C GLN A 147 -7.82 1.31 -0.10
N ASN A 148 -7.92 2.09 -1.18
CA ASN A 148 -8.72 3.30 -1.21
C ASN A 148 -10.23 3.01 -1.08
N ALA A 149 -10.67 1.81 -1.44
CA ALA A 149 -12.04 1.31 -1.24
C ALA A 149 -12.30 0.79 0.19
N GLY A 150 -11.27 0.58 0.99
CA GLY A 150 -11.38 0.19 2.40
C GLY A 150 -11.08 -1.26 2.71
N ALA A 151 -10.38 -1.95 1.82
CA ALA A 151 -9.85 -3.26 2.11
C ALA A 151 -8.86 -3.19 3.28
N ALA A 152 -8.96 -4.15 4.19
CA ALA A 152 -7.98 -4.37 5.24
C ALA A 152 -6.60 -4.66 4.64
N ILE A 153 -5.52 -4.43 5.37
CA ILE A 153 -4.16 -4.69 4.89
C ILE A 153 -4.01 -6.14 4.42
N TYR A 154 -4.50 -7.11 5.21
CA TYR A 154 -4.41 -8.52 4.81
C TYR A 154 -5.28 -8.85 3.58
N GLN A 155 -6.37 -8.10 3.36
CA GLN A 155 -7.21 -8.25 2.17
C GLN A 155 -6.47 -7.79 0.91
N GLN A 156 -5.82 -6.63 0.98
CA GLN A 156 -5.03 -6.09 -0.13
C GLN A 156 -3.94 -7.08 -0.57
N LEU A 157 -3.18 -7.64 0.39
CA LEU A 157 -2.08 -8.56 0.08
C LEU A 157 -2.59 -9.92 -0.42
N GLY A 158 -3.66 -10.46 0.16
CA GLY A 158 -4.28 -11.71 -0.30
C GLY A 158 -4.81 -11.60 -1.74
N ILE A 159 -5.44 -10.47 -2.08
CA ILE A 159 -5.92 -10.18 -3.44
C ILE A 159 -4.75 -10.04 -4.41
N ALA A 160 -3.64 -9.38 -4.03
CA ALA A 160 -2.45 -9.28 -4.87
C ALA A 160 -1.88 -10.64 -5.26
N LEU A 161 -1.81 -11.58 -4.29
CA LEU A 161 -1.35 -12.95 -4.54
C LEU A 161 -2.31 -13.72 -5.46
N ALA A 162 -3.62 -13.60 -5.24
CA ALA A 162 -4.62 -14.26 -6.09
C ALA A 162 -4.58 -13.76 -7.54
N LYS A 163 -4.52 -12.44 -7.74
CA LYS A 163 -4.31 -11.82 -9.06
C LYS A 163 -3.01 -12.30 -9.70
N THR A 164 -1.93 -12.39 -8.94
CA THR A 164 -0.64 -12.89 -9.43
C THR A 164 -0.73 -14.35 -9.90
N LYS A 165 -1.36 -15.21 -9.09
CA LYS A 165 -1.51 -16.63 -9.41
C LYS A 165 -2.35 -16.85 -10.68
N GLU A 166 -3.43 -16.10 -10.88
CA GLU A 166 -4.21 -16.18 -12.12
C GLU A 166 -3.40 -15.79 -13.35
N LEU A 167 -2.56 -14.75 -13.25
CA LEU A 167 -1.65 -14.39 -14.34
C LEU A 167 -0.66 -15.53 -14.64
N ILE A 168 -0.12 -16.19 -13.61
CA ILE A 168 0.78 -17.34 -13.77
C ILE A 168 0.07 -18.52 -14.43
N GLU A 169 -1.17 -18.81 -14.04
CA GLU A 169 -1.94 -19.93 -14.62
C GLU A 169 -2.26 -19.72 -16.10
N ILE A 170 -2.49 -18.47 -16.52
CA ILE A 170 -2.84 -18.15 -17.91
C ILE A 170 -1.60 -17.98 -18.80
N TYR A 171 -0.56 -17.31 -18.29
CA TYR A 171 0.59 -16.87 -19.09
C TYR A 171 1.91 -17.59 -18.78
N GLY A 172 1.93 -18.45 -17.76
CA GLY A 172 3.12 -19.17 -17.28
C GLY A 172 3.91 -18.40 -16.22
N GLU A 173 4.75 -19.12 -15.47
CA GLU A 173 5.52 -18.59 -14.32
C GLU A 173 6.48 -17.45 -14.66
N GLU A 174 6.97 -17.40 -15.91
CA GLU A 174 7.85 -16.32 -16.39
C GLU A 174 7.21 -14.93 -16.30
N ILE A 175 5.88 -14.85 -16.23
CA ILE A 175 5.19 -13.56 -16.05
C ILE A 175 5.57 -12.88 -14.73
N ILE A 176 5.98 -13.63 -13.71
CA ILE A 176 6.40 -13.11 -12.40
C ILE A 176 7.52 -12.07 -12.58
N ASN A 177 8.45 -12.31 -13.50
CA ASN A 177 9.56 -11.40 -13.82
C ASN A 177 9.09 -10.07 -14.45
N LYS A 178 7.85 -10.01 -14.91
CA LYS A 178 7.27 -8.85 -15.59
C LYS A 178 6.35 -8.04 -14.69
N LEU A 179 6.12 -8.47 -13.45
CA LEU A 179 5.17 -7.83 -12.54
C LEU A 179 5.78 -6.68 -11.73
N ILE A 180 4.98 -5.63 -11.58
CA ILE A 180 5.17 -4.53 -10.63
C ILE A 180 3.89 -4.41 -9.78
N PHE A 181 4.05 -4.08 -8.50
CA PHE A 181 2.94 -4.00 -7.55
C PHE A 181 2.71 -2.55 -7.13
N ARG A 182 1.53 -2.01 -7.44
CA ARG A 182 1.13 -0.68 -7.00
C ARG A 182 0.36 -0.76 -5.69
N ILE A 183 0.90 -0.18 -4.63
CA ILE A 183 0.40 -0.31 -3.26
C ILE A 183 0.17 1.08 -2.66
N ALA A 184 -1.08 1.40 -2.30
CA ALA A 184 -1.36 2.60 -1.52
C ALA A 184 -0.98 2.42 -0.04
N VAL A 185 -0.45 3.46 0.59
CA VAL A 185 0.08 3.46 1.96
C VAL A 185 -0.71 4.45 2.82
N GLY A 186 -1.35 3.97 3.88
CA GLY A 186 -2.23 4.76 4.75
C GLY A 186 -1.57 5.34 6.01
N GLY A 187 -2.38 5.97 6.87
CA GLY A 187 -1.87 6.73 8.02
C GLY A 187 -1.35 5.91 9.21
N ASN A 188 -1.47 4.57 9.21
CA ASN A 188 -0.99 3.73 10.31
C ASN A 188 0.47 3.31 10.11
N TYR A 189 1.37 4.26 10.37
CA TYR A 189 2.82 4.18 10.12
C TYR A 189 3.46 2.79 10.32
N PHE A 190 3.25 2.15 11.49
CA PHE A 190 3.86 0.87 11.78
C PHE A 190 3.24 -0.32 11.04
N PHE A 191 1.91 -0.30 10.88
CA PHE A 191 1.20 -1.34 10.13
C PHE A 191 1.55 -1.27 8.64
N GLU A 192 1.73 -0.08 8.11
CA GLU A 192 2.14 0.11 6.72
C GLU A 192 3.59 -0.32 6.46
N MET A 193 4.53 -0.07 7.38
CA MET A 193 5.87 -0.66 7.29
C MET A 193 5.79 -2.19 7.28
N ALA A 194 5.01 -2.76 8.20
CA ALA A 194 4.81 -4.20 8.28
C ALA A 194 4.10 -4.79 7.06
N LYS A 195 3.21 -4.03 6.40
CA LYS A 195 2.54 -4.43 5.17
C LYS A 195 3.51 -4.64 4.02
N ILE A 196 4.41 -3.68 3.78
CA ILE A 196 5.41 -3.80 2.70
C ILE A 196 6.29 -5.03 2.93
N ARG A 197 6.76 -5.22 4.16
CA ARG A 197 7.55 -6.41 4.56
C ARG A 197 6.77 -7.71 4.39
N ALA A 198 5.54 -7.75 4.92
CA ALA A 198 4.68 -8.92 4.84
C ALA A 198 4.41 -9.31 3.39
N PHE A 199 4.22 -8.32 2.51
CA PHE A 199 4.02 -8.57 1.09
C PHE A 199 5.22 -9.22 0.43
N LYS A 200 6.44 -8.73 0.68
CA LYS A 200 7.66 -9.37 0.19
C LYS A 200 7.75 -10.83 0.62
N LEU A 201 7.44 -11.12 1.89
CA LEU A 201 7.48 -12.48 2.43
C LEU A 201 6.48 -13.41 1.73
N VAL A 202 5.22 -13.01 1.63
CA VAL A 202 4.19 -13.88 1.04
C VAL A 202 4.32 -14.00 -0.47
N PHE A 203 4.81 -12.96 -1.16
CA PHE A 203 5.12 -13.04 -2.59
C PHE A 203 6.30 -13.96 -2.87
N ASN A 204 7.38 -13.85 -2.09
CA ASN A 204 8.53 -14.75 -2.20
C ASN A 204 8.14 -16.21 -1.88
N GLN A 205 7.25 -16.42 -0.90
CA GLN A 205 6.67 -17.73 -0.64
C GLN A 205 5.90 -18.25 -1.86
N LEU A 206 5.06 -17.41 -2.48
CA LEU A 206 4.32 -17.79 -3.69
C LEU A 206 5.26 -18.14 -4.85
N SER A 207 6.32 -17.36 -5.09
CA SER A 207 7.25 -17.64 -6.19
C SER A 207 7.97 -18.97 -6.02
N LYS A 208 8.25 -19.37 -4.76
CA LYS A 208 8.89 -20.65 -4.44
C LYS A 208 8.05 -21.88 -4.79
N GLU A 209 6.73 -21.75 -4.87
CA GLU A 209 5.86 -22.82 -5.35
C GLU A 209 6.05 -23.10 -6.87
N TYR A 210 6.74 -22.20 -7.58
CA TYR A 210 7.11 -22.32 -8.98
C TYR A 210 8.63 -22.47 -9.18
N ASP A 211 9.36 -22.95 -8.16
CA ASP A 211 10.83 -23.11 -8.18
C ASP A 211 11.61 -21.79 -8.44
N LEU A 212 11.02 -20.64 -8.11
CA LEU A 212 11.62 -19.32 -8.23
C LEU A 212 11.89 -18.68 -6.85
N ASP A 213 12.78 -17.70 -6.77
CA ASP A 213 13.09 -16.96 -5.53
C ASP A 213 13.01 -15.44 -5.77
N HIS A 214 11.82 -14.98 -6.16
CA HIS A 214 11.60 -13.59 -6.54
C HIS A 214 11.23 -12.70 -5.35
N ILE A 215 11.62 -11.43 -5.48
CA ILE A 215 11.23 -10.33 -4.62
C ILE A 215 10.35 -9.41 -5.48
N PRO A 216 9.19 -8.96 -4.98
CA PRO A 216 8.30 -8.12 -5.77
C PRO A 216 8.90 -6.72 -5.92
N TYR A 217 8.79 -6.13 -7.11
CA TYR A 217 9.02 -4.69 -7.28
C TYR A 217 7.78 -3.94 -6.77
N ILE A 218 7.96 -3.07 -5.77
CA ILE A 218 6.86 -2.35 -5.12
C ILE A 218 6.93 -0.85 -5.47
N PHE A 219 5.91 -0.37 -6.17
CA PHE A 219 5.59 1.04 -6.31
C PHE A 219 4.59 1.44 -5.23
N ALA A 220 5.04 2.20 -4.24
CA ALA A 220 4.20 2.65 -3.15
C ALA A 220 3.70 4.09 -3.39
N GLU A 221 2.42 4.33 -3.15
CA GLU A 221 1.84 5.68 -3.22
C GLU A 221 1.10 6.06 -1.94
N THR A 222 1.11 7.35 -1.58
CA THR A 222 0.34 7.85 -0.43
C THR A 222 -1.17 7.65 -0.67
N SER A 223 -1.89 7.08 0.28
CA SER A 223 -3.33 6.81 0.15
C SER A 223 -4.15 8.08 -0.02
N LEU A 224 -5.24 8.03 -0.80
CA LEU A 224 -6.25 9.09 -0.83
C LEU A 224 -7.29 8.93 0.29
N ARG A 225 -7.42 7.73 0.85
CA ARG A 225 -8.47 7.33 1.81
C ARG A 225 -8.56 8.23 3.04
N ASN A 226 -7.43 8.69 3.57
CA ASN A 226 -7.37 9.58 4.74
C ASN A 226 -7.20 11.06 4.38
N LYS A 227 -7.42 11.45 3.12
CA LYS A 227 -7.25 12.82 2.65
C LYS A 227 -8.58 13.59 2.64
N ALA A 228 -8.50 14.88 2.95
CA ALA A 228 -9.66 15.76 3.07
C ALA A 228 -9.52 17.01 2.19
N ILE A 229 -10.65 17.52 1.69
CA ILE A 229 -10.77 18.83 1.05
C ILE A 229 -10.64 19.94 2.10
N SER A 230 -11.25 19.74 3.27
CA SER A 230 -11.11 20.65 4.41
C SER A 230 -9.76 20.49 5.10
N ASP A 231 -9.15 21.61 5.50
CA ASP A 231 -7.87 21.66 6.22
C ASP A 231 -6.80 20.81 5.52
N ASN A 232 -6.63 21.09 4.22
CA ASN A 232 -5.86 20.25 3.30
C ASN A 232 -4.36 20.24 3.61
N GLU A 233 -3.85 21.21 4.37
CA GLU A 233 -2.47 21.25 4.85
C GLU A 233 -2.15 20.04 5.74
N ASN A 234 -3.16 19.51 6.46
CA ASN A 234 -3.01 18.24 7.21
C ASN A 234 -2.71 17.05 6.28
N ASN A 235 -3.08 17.10 5.00
CA ASN A 235 -2.74 16.05 4.04
C ASN A 235 -1.23 15.95 3.80
N LEU A 236 -0.49 17.07 3.87
CA LEU A 236 0.97 17.04 3.81
C LEU A 236 1.52 16.26 5.00
N ILE A 237 1.05 16.58 6.22
CA ILE A 237 1.50 15.91 7.44
C ILE A 237 1.21 14.40 7.40
N ARG A 238 0.02 14.01 6.91
CA ARG A 238 -0.35 12.60 6.71
C ARG A 238 0.60 11.90 5.75
N SER A 239 0.85 12.51 4.60
CA SER A 239 1.69 11.97 3.54
C SER A 239 3.15 11.79 3.97
N THR A 240 3.66 12.64 4.88
CA THR A 240 5.03 12.49 5.43
C THR A 240 5.24 11.13 6.08
N LEU A 241 4.30 10.68 6.93
CA LEU A 241 4.43 9.40 7.61
C LEU A 241 4.14 8.22 6.67
N GLU A 242 3.24 8.39 5.71
CA GLU A 242 2.97 7.37 4.68
C GLU A 242 4.21 7.10 3.81
N LEU A 243 4.86 8.16 3.32
CA LEU A 243 6.12 8.07 2.57
C LEU A 243 7.22 7.44 3.43
N ALA A 244 7.34 7.86 4.69
CA ALA A 244 8.34 7.31 5.58
C ALA A 244 8.13 5.81 5.83
N SER A 245 6.89 5.35 6.01
CA SER A 245 6.62 3.92 6.17
C SER A 245 6.90 3.12 4.91
N ALA A 246 6.63 3.69 3.73
CA ALA A 246 6.95 3.06 2.45
C ALA A 246 8.46 2.91 2.24
N MET A 247 9.24 3.97 2.48
CA MET A 247 10.69 3.97 2.32
C MET A 247 11.36 3.01 3.31
N ILE A 248 11.00 3.08 4.60
CA ILE A 248 11.59 2.24 5.66
C ILE A 248 11.17 0.77 5.51
N GLY A 249 9.94 0.52 5.06
CA GLY A 249 9.45 -0.82 4.73
C GLY A 249 10.12 -1.44 3.50
N GLY A 250 10.89 -0.66 2.75
CA GLY A 250 11.68 -1.12 1.61
C GLY A 250 10.90 -1.17 0.30
N ALA A 251 10.09 -0.15 -0.01
CA ALA A 251 9.53 0.04 -1.35
C ALA A 251 10.62 0.47 -2.36
N ASP A 252 10.48 0.02 -3.61
CA ASP A 252 11.43 0.30 -4.71
C ASP A 252 11.19 1.68 -5.32
N ALA A 253 9.93 2.09 -5.41
CA ALA A 253 9.53 3.43 -5.83
C ALA A 253 8.50 4.00 -4.87
N VAL A 254 8.54 5.31 -4.66
CA VAL A 254 7.56 6.04 -3.86
C VAL A 254 6.99 7.21 -4.65
N TYR A 255 5.70 7.48 -4.47
CA TYR A 255 5.00 8.59 -5.09
C TYR A 255 4.06 9.25 -4.07
N SER A 256 4.09 10.57 -3.98
CA SER A 256 3.12 11.32 -3.19
C SER A 256 2.01 11.83 -4.10
N ASN A 257 0.78 11.40 -3.82
CA ASN A 257 -0.40 12.06 -4.35
C ASN A 257 -0.44 13.53 -3.91
N ASN A 258 -1.10 14.36 -4.72
CA ASN A 258 -1.23 15.79 -4.43
C ASN A 258 -1.99 15.99 -3.10
N TYR A 259 -1.48 16.85 -2.24
CA TYR A 259 -2.13 17.16 -0.97
C TYR A 259 -3.44 17.94 -1.16
N LEU A 260 -3.61 18.62 -2.29
CA LEU A 260 -4.87 19.23 -2.69
C LEU A 260 -5.79 18.16 -3.31
N VAL A 261 -6.88 17.86 -2.62
CA VAL A 261 -7.86 16.87 -3.12
C VAL A 261 -8.77 17.52 -4.17
N GLY A 262 -8.87 16.88 -5.34
CA GLY A 262 -9.75 17.27 -6.45
C GLY A 262 -9.30 18.52 -7.23
N LYS A 263 -8.10 19.03 -6.94
CA LYS A 263 -7.47 20.16 -7.64
C LYS A 263 -5.97 19.94 -7.69
N SER A 264 -5.32 20.47 -8.71
CA SER A 264 -3.86 20.48 -8.79
C SER A 264 -3.35 21.85 -9.23
N THR A 265 -2.15 22.20 -8.78
CA THR A 265 -1.36 23.35 -9.21
C THR A 265 0.09 22.92 -9.26
N ASP A 266 0.90 23.54 -10.11
CA ASP A 266 2.33 23.21 -10.22
C ASP A 266 3.03 23.26 -8.86
N ASN A 267 2.76 24.31 -8.07
CA ASN A 267 3.28 24.45 -6.73
C ASN A 267 2.81 23.35 -5.77
N SER A 268 1.56 22.86 -5.89
CA SER A 268 1.08 21.81 -4.99
C SER A 268 1.67 20.44 -5.32
N GLU A 269 1.88 20.15 -6.61
CA GLU A 269 2.62 18.95 -7.05
C GLU A 269 4.08 19.02 -6.62
N GLU A 270 4.73 20.17 -6.80
CA GLU A 270 6.12 20.39 -6.38
C GLU A 270 6.28 20.20 -4.87
N ILE A 271 5.37 20.73 -4.04
CA ILE A 271 5.39 20.55 -2.58
C ILE A 271 5.22 19.07 -2.22
N SER A 272 4.26 18.36 -2.84
CA SER A 272 4.06 16.92 -2.60
C SER A 272 5.30 16.10 -2.98
N PHE A 273 5.98 16.44 -4.08
CA PHE A 273 7.23 15.79 -4.46
C PHE A 273 8.39 16.11 -3.50
N LYS A 274 8.52 17.37 -3.06
CA LYS A 274 9.57 17.79 -2.11
C LYS A 274 9.55 17.02 -0.79
N GLN A 275 8.39 16.52 -0.34
CA GLN A 275 8.32 15.64 0.83
C GLN A 275 9.22 14.41 0.66
N GLN A 276 9.23 13.81 -0.53
CA GLN A 276 10.04 12.64 -0.84
C GLN A 276 11.54 12.98 -0.78
N ILE A 277 11.93 14.11 -1.39
CA ILE A 277 13.32 14.60 -1.43
C ILE A 277 13.85 14.84 -0.01
N VAL A 278 13.10 15.60 0.81
CA VAL A 278 13.51 15.94 2.18
C VAL A 278 13.67 14.67 3.03
N LEU A 279 12.73 13.74 2.92
CA LEU A 279 12.82 12.46 3.62
C LEU A 279 14.02 11.63 3.16
N ALA A 280 14.27 11.55 1.85
CA ALA A 280 15.37 10.77 1.31
C ALA A 280 16.75 11.38 1.60
N TYR A 281 16.94 12.68 1.37
CA TYR A 281 18.28 13.29 1.38
C TYR A 281 18.63 14.02 2.67
N GLU A 282 17.65 14.56 3.40
CA GLU A 282 17.92 15.20 4.71
C GLU A 282 17.74 14.23 5.86
N SER A 283 16.72 13.36 5.79
CA SER A 283 16.44 12.39 6.85
C SER A 283 17.08 11.02 6.61
N ILE A 284 17.53 10.72 5.38
CA ILE A 284 18.31 9.52 5.04
C ILE A 284 17.54 8.23 5.38
N ILE A 285 16.22 8.23 5.22
CA ILE A 285 15.38 7.08 5.62
C ILE A 285 15.25 5.99 4.53
N ASN A 286 15.81 6.22 3.34
CA ASN A 286 15.69 5.34 2.17
C ASN A 286 16.98 4.54 1.85
N VAL A 287 18.03 4.64 2.69
CA VAL A 287 19.33 4.02 2.45
C VAL A 287 19.46 2.59 2.98
N PHE A 288 18.51 2.13 3.78
CA PHE A 288 18.51 0.80 4.37
C PHE A 288 17.65 -0.16 3.53
N GLU A 289 17.99 -1.44 3.51
CA GLU A 289 17.16 -2.48 2.88
C GLU A 289 15.85 -2.70 3.65
N ASP A 290 15.94 -2.75 4.98
CA ASP A 290 14.84 -2.83 5.93
C ASP A 290 15.25 -2.17 7.26
N GLY A 291 14.87 -0.89 7.45
CA GLY A 291 15.20 -0.14 8.66
C GLY A 291 14.43 -0.60 9.91
N SER A 292 13.47 -1.52 9.74
CA SER A 292 12.59 -1.98 10.81
C SER A 292 12.92 -3.39 11.31
N ASN A 293 13.89 -4.06 10.67
CA ASN A 293 14.29 -5.42 11.01
C ASN A 293 14.69 -5.56 12.49
N GLY A 294 14.19 -6.60 13.14
CA GLY A 294 14.49 -6.89 14.55
C GLY A 294 13.67 -6.09 15.57
N SER A 295 12.84 -5.12 15.13
CA SER A 295 11.86 -4.47 16.00
C SER A 295 10.81 -5.50 16.46
N TYR A 296 10.72 -5.75 17.77
CA TYR A 296 9.83 -6.79 18.31
C TYR A 296 8.38 -6.58 17.91
N TYR A 297 7.94 -5.32 17.89
CA TYR A 297 6.60 -4.93 17.49
C TYR A 297 6.38 -5.17 16.00
N ILE A 298 7.28 -4.67 15.14
CA ILE A 298 7.11 -4.72 13.68
C ILE A 298 7.24 -6.17 13.18
N GLU A 299 8.20 -6.95 13.70
CA GLU A 299 8.32 -8.39 13.41
C GLU A 299 7.03 -9.14 13.72
N ASN A 300 6.44 -8.88 14.89
CA ASN A 300 5.23 -9.58 15.31
C ASN A 300 4.02 -9.23 14.43
N ILE A 301 3.77 -7.95 14.14
CA ILE A 301 2.65 -7.56 13.27
C ILE A 301 2.90 -7.98 11.81
N THR A 302 4.15 -7.99 11.33
CA THR A 302 4.53 -8.46 9.98
C THR A 302 4.13 -9.93 9.81
N ASN A 303 4.49 -10.79 10.77
CA ASN A 303 4.12 -12.21 10.73
C ASN A 303 2.60 -12.41 10.74
N GLN A 304 1.88 -11.69 11.61
CA GLN A 304 0.42 -11.80 11.69
C GLN A 304 -0.28 -11.34 10.41
N ILE A 305 0.20 -10.25 9.78
CA ILE A 305 -0.30 -9.78 8.48
C ILE A 305 -0.01 -10.82 7.40
N ALA A 306 1.21 -11.34 7.32
CA ALA A 306 1.60 -12.36 6.34
C ALA A 306 0.72 -13.63 6.45
N GLU A 307 0.53 -14.14 7.67
CA GLU A 307 -0.28 -15.33 7.93
C GLU A 307 -1.75 -15.14 7.55
N LYS A 308 -2.34 -13.98 7.89
CA LYS A 308 -3.73 -13.64 7.50
C LYS A 308 -3.88 -13.46 6.00
N SER A 309 -2.90 -12.83 5.35
CA SER A 309 -2.91 -12.58 3.90
C SER A 309 -2.81 -13.89 3.14
N TRP A 310 -1.90 -14.78 3.55
CA TRP A 310 -1.76 -16.11 2.98
C TRP A 310 -3.02 -16.95 3.15
N LYS A 311 -3.64 -16.91 4.34
CA LYS A 311 -4.90 -17.61 4.59
C LYS A 311 -6.03 -17.12 3.68
N LEU A 312 -6.16 -15.80 3.49
CA LEU A 312 -7.16 -15.26 2.58
C LEU A 312 -6.87 -15.65 1.12
N PHE A 313 -5.59 -15.61 0.71
CA PHE A 313 -5.19 -16.08 -0.62
C PHE A 313 -5.64 -17.54 -0.84
N VAL A 314 -5.31 -18.46 0.08
CA VAL A 314 -5.76 -19.86 -0.01
C VAL A 314 -7.29 -19.96 -0.06
N GLU A 315 -8.02 -19.18 0.74
CA GLU A 315 -9.49 -19.15 0.69
C GLU A 315 -10.00 -18.72 -0.70
N ILE A 316 -9.39 -17.71 -1.32
CA ILE A 316 -9.76 -17.27 -2.68
C ILE A 316 -9.52 -18.40 -3.69
N GLU A 317 -8.37 -19.06 -3.61
CA GLU A 317 -8.01 -20.14 -4.53
C GLU A 317 -8.91 -21.37 -4.39
N GLU A 318 -9.24 -21.78 -3.16
CA GLU A 318 -10.15 -22.90 -2.89
C GLU A 318 -11.58 -22.66 -3.43
N ASN A 319 -11.97 -21.39 -3.58
CA ASN A 319 -13.28 -21.01 -4.08
C ASN A 319 -13.29 -20.61 -5.57
N GLY A 320 -12.20 -20.85 -6.31
CA GLY A 320 -12.15 -20.75 -7.76
C GLY A 320 -11.36 -19.56 -8.32
N GLY A 321 -10.58 -18.86 -7.49
CA GLY A 321 -9.72 -17.76 -7.92
C GLY A 321 -10.38 -16.38 -7.80
N TYR A 322 -9.59 -15.34 -7.98
CA TYR A 322 -9.98 -13.95 -7.83
C TYR A 322 -11.13 -13.55 -8.77
N LEU A 323 -11.06 -13.84 -10.07
CA LEU A 323 -12.09 -13.45 -11.04
C LEU A 323 -13.42 -14.14 -10.78
N GLU A 324 -13.42 -15.41 -10.39
CA GLU A 324 -14.65 -16.13 -10.06
C GLU A 324 -15.30 -15.55 -8.79
N LEU A 325 -14.52 -15.24 -7.76
CA LEU A 325 -15.05 -14.60 -6.55
C LEU A 325 -15.53 -13.17 -6.81
N LEU A 326 -14.86 -12.44 -7.70
CA LEU A 326 -15.28 -11.13 -8.16
C LEU A 326 -16.62 -11.22 -8.90
N LYS A 327 -16.80 -12.22 -9.77
CA LYS A 327 -18.06 -12.49 -10.47
C LYS A 327 -19.21 -12.82 -9.52
N GLN A 328 -18.92 -13.57 -8.46
CA GLN A 328 -19.89 -13.93 -7.42
C GLN A 328 -20.21 -12.77 -6.47
N GLY A 329 -19.49 -11.65 -6.54
CA GLY A 329 -19.68 -10.51 -5.63
C GLY A 329 -19.00 -10.67 -4.27
N ILE A 330 -18.18 -11.71 -4.08
CA ILE A 330 -17.59 -12.06 -2.78
C ILE A 330 -16.47 -11.10 -2.42
N ILE A 331 -15.60 -10.75 -3.37
CA ILE A 331 -14.50 -9.79 -3.15
C ILE A 331 -15.07 -8.42 -2.77
N GLN A 332 -16.05 -7.95 -3.54
CA GLN A 332 -16.74 -6.68 -3.31
C GLN A 332 -17.38 -6.65 -1.93
N LYS A 333 -18.08 -7.74 -1.55
CA LYS A 333 -18.72 -7.85 -0.24
C LYS A 333 -17.71 -7.84 0.91
N LYS A 334 -16.59 -8.58 0.80
CA LYS A 334 -15.53 -8.61 1.83
C LYS A 334 -14.90 -7.24 2.06
N ILE A 335 -14.67 -6.47 0.98
CA ILE A 335 -14.14 -5.10 1.08
C ILE A 335 -15.20 -4.16 1.65
N TYR A 336 -16.44 -4.25 1.18
CA TYR A 336 -17.56 -3.46 1.68
C TYR A 336 -17.76 -3.64 3.18
N ASP A 337 -17.73 -4.87 3.70
CA ASP A 337 -17.95 -5.15 5.13
C ASP A 337 -16.88 -4.49 6.00
N GLN A 338 -15.61 -4.52 5.55
CA GLN A 338 -14.52 -3.83 6.22
C GLN A 338 -14.66 -2.31 6.13
N ALA A 339 -14.94 -1.79 4.94
CA ALA A 339 -15.01 -0.35 4.68
C ALA A 339 -16.16 0.34 5.44
N VAL A 340 -17.31 -0.33 5.54
CA VAL A 340 -18.46 0.13 6.33
C VAL A 340 -18.11 0.20 7.81
N GLU A 341 -17.46 -0.83 8.35
CA GLU A 341 -17.07 -0.83 9.77
C GLU A 341 -16.02 0.24 10.07
N GLU A 342 -15.07 0.45 9.15
CA GLU A 342 -14.11 1.55 9.25
C GLU A 342 -14.79 2.92 9.19
N GLN A 343 -15.77 3.10 8.30
CA GLN A 343 -16.52 4.35 8.22
C GLN A 343 -17.33 4.63 9.50
N LYS A 344 -17.91 3.59 10.14
CA LYS A 344 -18.54 3.75 11.48
C LYS A 344 -17.51 4.20 12.52
N TRP A 345 -16.29 3.66 12.50
CA TRP A 345 -15.24 4.10 13.42
C TRP A 345 -14.84 5.57 13.19
N VAL A 346 -14.90 6.06 11.95
CA VAL A 346 -14.72 7.49 11.64
C VAL A 346 -15.89 8.32 12.18
N GLU A 347 -17.13 7.89 11.97
CA GLU A 347 -18.34 8.57 12.45
C GLU A 347 -18.37 8.66 13.99
N GLU A 348 -18.03 7.57 14.67
CA GLU A 348 -17.94 7.45 16.13
C GLU A 348 -16.72 8.19 16.73
N GLY A 349 -15.77 8.63 15.89
CA GLY A 349 -14.53 9.29 16.34
C GLY A 349 -13.48 8.35 16.94
N LYS A 350 -13.62 7.03 16.75
CA LYS A 350 -12.58 6.03 17.07
C LYS A 350 -11.38 6.20 16.15
N ILE A 351 -11.63 6.42 14.86
CA ILE A 351 -10.64 6.92 13.90
C ILE A 351 -10.72 8.44 13.90
N LYS A 352 -9.62 9.09 14.26
CA LYS A 352 -9.55 10.55 14.36
C LYS A 352 -8.97 11.14 13.09
N LEU A 353 -9.69 12.07 12.49
CA LEU A 353 -9.29 12.82 11.32
C LEU A 353 -9.32 14.32 11.65
N ILE A 354 -8.12 14.85 11.94
CA ILE A 354 -7.93 16.26 12.31
C ILE A 354 -8.37 17.17 11.14
N GLY A 355 -9.10 18.24 11.45
CA GLY A 355 -9.65 19.12 10.42
C GLY A 355 -10.98 18.63 9.83
N VAL A 356 -11.48 17.47 10.27
CA VAL A 356 -12.70 16.82 9.75
C VAL A 356 -13.63 16.39 10.88
N ASN A 357 -13.34 15.30 11.60
CA ASN A 357 -14.20 14.82 12.69
C ASN A 357 -13.71 15.25 14.07
N LEU A 358 -12.52 15.87 14.13
CA LEU A 358 -11.89 16.35 15.35
C LEU A 358 -11.10 17.64 15.05
N TYR A 359 -11.37 18.70 15.83
CA TYR A 359 -10.69 19.99 15.77
C TYR A 359 -10.54 20.60 14.34
N PRO A 360 -11.60 21.15 13.72
CA PRO A 360 -13.00 21.13 14.17
C PRO A 360 -13.69 19.78 13.90
N LYS A 361 -14.85 19.57 14.53
CA LYS A 361 -15.77 18.50 14.15
C LYS A 361 -16.80 19.06 13.18
N LEU A 362 -16.76 18.60 11.94
CA LEU A 362 -17.72 18.90 10.90
C LEU A 362 -18.99 18.08 11.09
N GLU A 363 -20.09 18.58 10.52
CA GLU A 363 -21.36 17.87 10.48
C GLU A 363 -21.34 16.77 9.42
N VAL A 364 -21.98 15.64 9.73
CA VAL A 364 -22.19 14.54 8.78
C VAL A 364 -23.20 15.00 7.72
N LYS A 365 -22.86 14.86 6.45
CA LYS A 365 -23.70 15.26 5.30
C LYS A 365 -24.21 14.08 4.48
N LYS A 366 -23.51 12.95 4.52
CA LYS A 366 -23.86 11.71 3.79
C LYS A 366 -23.85 10.53 4.75
N SER A 367 -24.80 9.61 4.60
CA SER A 367 -24.82 8.36 5.36
C SER A 367 -23.82 7.35 4.78
N ILE A 368 -23.50 6.30 5.56
CA ILE A 368 -22.61 5.22 5.09
C ILE A 368 -23.23 4.49 3.89
N GLU A 369 -24.55 4.32 3.87
CA GLU A 369 -25.30 3.66 2.79
C GLU A 369 -25.26 4.46 1.48
N GLU A 370 -25.06 5.77 1.54
CA GLU A 370 -24.88 6.63 0.36
C GLU A 370 -23.46 6.52 -0.22
N LEU A 371 -22.47 6.19 0.62
CA LEU A 371 -21.06 6.13 0.22
C LEU A 371 -20.67 4.80 -0.39
N TYR A 372 -21.22 3.70 0.12
CA TYR A 372 -20.78 2.34 -0.20
C TYR A 372 -21.85 1.49 -0.89
N ASN A 373 -21.43 0.68 -1.85
CA ASN A 373 -22.25 -0.31 -2.53
C ASN A 373 -21.61 -1.70 -2.40
N PRO A 374 -22.30 -2.73 -1.87
CA PRO A 374 -21.70 -4.06 -1.67
C PRO A 374 -21.36 -4.81 -2.96
N LYS A 375 -21.78 -4.28 -4.13
CA LYS A 375 -21.52 -4.89 -5.45
C LYS A 375 -20.38 -4.21 -6.22
N GLU A 376 -19.79 -3.15 -5.68
CA GLU A 376 -18.82 -2.32 -6.38
C GLU A 376 -17.60 -2.07 -5.49
N ILE A 377 -16.40 -2.16 -6.07
CA ILE A 377 -15.17 -1.70 -5.44
C ILE A 377 -15.02 -0.24 -5.85
N LYS A 378 -15.26 0.67 -4.90
CA LYS A 378 -15.21 2.10 -5.14
C LYS A 378 -14.33 2.77 -4.10
N ALA A 379 -13.39 3.58 -4.54
CA ALA A 379 -12.60 4.43 -3.66
C ALA A 379 -13.52 5.43 -2.91
N VAL A 380 -13.37 5.49 -1.60
CA VAL A 380 -14.12 6.40 -0.72
C VAL A 380 -13.14 6.96 0.30
N ARG A 381 -13.01 8.29 0.37
CA ARG A 381 -12.24 8.94 1.43
C ARG A 381 -13.08 9.02 2.70
N TRP A 382 -12.46 8.84 3.86
CA TRP A 382 -13.13 8.97 5.16
C TRP A 382 -13.84 10.31 5.32
N ALA A 383 -13.28 11.38 4.74
CA ALA A 383 -13.81 12.73 4.81
C ALA A 383 -15.08 12.95 3.95
N GLU A 384 -15.37 12.09 2.96
CA GLU A 384 -16.54 12.27 2.06
C GLU A 384 -17.88 12.25 2.78
N MET A 385 -17.95 11.62 3.96
CA MET A 385 -19.12 11.66 4.85
C MET A 385 -19.43 13.09 5.35
N PHE A 386 -18.42 13.95 5.48
CA PHE A 386 -18.50 15.31 6.02
C PHE A 386 -18.46 16.40 4.93
N GLU A 387 -18.08 16.01 3.71
CA GLU A 387 -17.90 16.89 2.54
C GLU A 387 -19.11 16.84 1.61
#